data_AF-A0A7G5MW28-F1
#
_entry.id   AF-A0A7G5MW28-F1
#
_cell.length_a   1.000
_cell.length_b   1.000
_cell.length_c   1.000
_cell.angle_alpha   90.00
_cell.angle_beta   90.00
_cell.angle_gamma   90.00
#
_symmetry.space_group_name_H-M   'P 1'
#
loop_
_entity.id
_entity.type
_entity.pdbx_description
1 polymer ?
#
loop_
_entity_poly.entity_id
_entity_poly.type
_entity_poly.pdbx_seq_one_letter_code
_entity_poly.pdbx_strand_id
1 'polypeptide(L)'
;MIRSFIEEDRYDSIIRTAIACHSLYEIPKEMEGRELLHCKIIRDADKLDNFRVKDTENTEAIFGISAEEVGLEPVSENILNAVREHRCIRRGERTTHMDMWISYLAFIFDLNFRSSFLYIKKQDYMNRNIDRIPYGNAKTKADMEEVRSICNIYIEEKIY
;
A
#
# COMPACT_ATOMS: atom_id res chain seq x y z
N MET A 1 5.14 29.14 7.04
CA MET A 1 3.84 28.42 7.15
C MET A 1 3.08 28.62 5.84
N ILE A 2 2.00 27.87 5.52
CA ILE A 2 1.30 27.95 4.21
C ILE A 2 0.91 29.39 3.79
N ARG A 3 0.67 30.28 4.76
CA ARG A 3 0.44 31.72 4.56
C ARG A 3 1.60 32.51 3.95
N SER A 4 2.79 31.91 3.88
CA SER A 4 3.93 32.45 3.15
C SER A 4 3.82 32.21 1.63
N PHE A 5 2.86 31.39 1.18
CA PHE A 5 2.70 30.98 -0.23
C PHE A 5 1.31 31.31 -0.79
N ILE A 6 0.26 31.25 0.03
CA ILE A 6 -1.12 31.50 -0.38
C ILE A 6 -1.82 32.36 0.67
N GLU A 7 -2.44 33.47 0.25
CA GLU A 7 -3.25 34.33 1.12
C GLU A 7 -4.65 33.74 1.39
N GLU A 8 -5.26 33.09 0.40
CA GLU A 8 -6.60 32.50 0.53
C GLU A 8 -6.65 31.33 1.54
N ASP A 9 -7.63 31.36 2.44
CA ASP A 9 -7.82 30.40 3.53
C ASP A 9 -9.00 29.44 3.37
N ARG A 10 -9.78 29.63 2.30
CA ARG A 10 -10.96 28.82 1.97
C ARG A 10 -10.70 27.31 1.97
N TYR A 11 -9.48 26.89 1.66
CA TYR A 11 -9.10 25.48 1.53
C TYR A 11 -8.37 24.93 2.76
N ASP A 12 -8.18 25.72 3.82
CA ASP A 12 -7.36 25.32 4.97
C ASP A 12 -7.88 24.07 5.67
N SER A 13 -9.19 23.98 5.88
CA SER A 13 -9.78 22.79 6.51
C SER A 13 -9.53 21.56 5.64
N ILE A 14 -9.77 21.66 4.33
CA ILE A 14 -9.58 20.58 3.36
C ILE A 14 -8.12 20.13 3.35
N ILE A 15 -7.17 21.07 3.30
CA ILE A 15 -5.73 20.76 3.29
C ILE A 15 -5.32 20.10 4.61
N ARG A 16 -5.73 20.67 5.75
CA ARG A 16 -5.40 20.11 7.08
C ARG A 16 -5.98 18.71 7.25
N THR A 17 -7.23 18.50 6.85
CA THR A 17 -7.91 17.21 6.93
C THR A 17 -7.27 16.18 6.01
N ALA A 18 -6.97 16.53 4.76
CA ALA A 18 -6.30 15.63 3.83
C ALA A 18 -4.90 15.20 4.34
N ILE A 19 -4.13 16.14 4.90
CA ILE A 19 -2.84 15.84 5.53
C ILE A 19 -3.03 14.96 6.78
N ALA A 20 -4.00 15.27 7.65
CA ALA A 20 -4.24 14.47 8.85
C ALA A 20 -4.68 13.04 8.52
N CYS A 21 -5.45 12.87 7.44
CA CYS A 21 -6.03 11.59 7.06
C CYS A 21 -5.17 10.75 6.12
N HIS A 22 -4.07 11.24 5.56
CA HIS A 22 -3.33 10.47 4.54
C HIS A 22 -2.74 9.16 5.08
N SER A 23 -2.31 9.14 6.34
CA SER A 23 -1.63 7.99 6.96
C SER A 23 -2.50 7.22 7.98
N LEU A 24 -3.76 7.62 8.16
CA LEU A 24 -4.71 6.86 8.98
C LEU A 24 -4.93 5.46 8.40
N TYR A 25 -5.27 4.50 9.26
CA TYR A 25 -5.63 3.15 8.81
C TYR A 25 -6.83 3.17 7.85
N GLU A 26 -7.86 3.95 8.18
CA GLU A 26 -9.05 4.17 7.36
C GLU A 26 -9.49 5.64 7.43
N ILE A 27 -10.18 6.12 6.40
CA ILE A 27 -10.83 7.43 6.44
C ILE A 27 -12.06 7.34 7.36
N PRO A 28 -12.32 8.33 8.24
CA PRO A 28 -13.56 8.40 9.02
C PRO A 28 -14.80 8.26 8.14
N LYS A 29 -15.76 7.42 8.56
CA LYS A 29 -16.92 7.01 7.73
C LYS A 29 -17.91 8.14 7.50
N GLU A 30 -17.96 9.08 8.43
CA GLU A 30 -18.80 10.28 8.43
C GLU A 30 -18.24 11.42 7.55
N MET A 31 -17.05 11.26 6.97
CA MET A 31 -16.45 12.28 6.11
C MET A 31 -17.09 12.28 4.72
N GLU A 32 -17.50 13.46 4.25
CA GLU A 32 -18.21 13.61 2.97
C GLU A 32 -17.68 14.78 2.12
N GLY A 33 -18.19 14.89 0.90
CA GLY A 33 -17.97 16.04 0.03
C GLY A 33 -16.50 16.27 -0.36
N ARG A 34 -16.07 17.53 -0.34
CA ARG A 34 -14.74 17.92 -0.83
C ARG A 34 -13.60 17.44 0.08
N GLU A 35 -13.82 17.32 1.38
CA GLU A 35 -12.81 16.81 2.30
C GLU A 35 -12.52 15.34 2.02
N LEU A 36 -13.57 14.51 1.90
CA LEU A 36 -13.43 13.10 1.52
C LEU A 36 -12.68 12.95 0.19
N LEU A 37 -13.04 13.75 -0.81
CA LEU A 37 -12.40 13.71 -2.12
C LEU A 37 -10.89 13.96 -2.04
N HIS A 38 -10.46 15.02 -1.35
CA HIS A 38 -9.04 15.34 -1.24
C HIS A 38 -8.27 14.34 -0.38
N CYS A 39 -8.89 13.80 0.68
CA CYS A 39 -8.32 12.70 1.45
C CYS A 39 -8.05 11.48 0.55
N LYS A 40 -9.01 11.06 -0.27
CA LYS A 40 -8.84 9.93 -1.20
C LYS A 40 -7.73 10.20 -2.23
N ILE A 41 -7.66 11.42 -2.78
CA ILE A 41 -6.63 11.79 -3.77
C ILE A 41 -5.23 11.69 -3.15
N ILE A 42 -5.01 12.31 -2.00
CA ILE A 42 -3.70 12.30 -1.33
C ILE A 42 -3.33 10.88 -0.90
N ARG A 43 -4.29 10.10 -0.39
CA ARG A 43 -4.08 8.70 -0.03
C ARG A 43 -3.68 7.82 -1.21
N ASP A 44 -4.31 8.00 -2.37
CA ASP A 44 -3.92 7.26 -3.57
C ASP A 44 -2.52 7.69 -4.03
N ALA A 45 -2.24 9.00 -4.09
CA ALA A 45 -0.94 9.53 -4.49
C ALA A 45 0.21 9.00 -3.61
N ASP A 46 0.04 9.01 -2.29
CA ASP A 46 1.02 8.49 -1.32
C ASP A 46 1.28 6.99 -1.51
N LYS A 47 0.22 6.18 -1.68
CA LYS A 47 0.37 4.73 -1.89
C LYS A 47 0.98 4.39 -3.23
N LEU A 48 0.62 5.11 -4.29
CA LEU A 48 1.25 4.94 -5.60
C LEU A 48 2.75 5.24 -5.54
N ASP A 49 3.15 6.29 -4.81
CA ASP A 49 4.57 6.54 -4.55
C ASP A 49 5.20 5.41 -3.71
N ASN A 50 4.48 4.87 -2.72
CA ASN A 50 4.96 3.72 -1.95
C ASN A 50 5.26 2.52 -2.86
N PHE A 51 4.37 2.17 -3.79
CA PHE A 51 4.62 1.10 -4.77
C PHE A 51 5.88 1.35 -5.60
N ARG A 52 6.08 2.59 -6.08
CA ARG A 52 7.30 2.98 -6.82
C ARG A 52 8.56 2.92 -5.93
N VAL A 53 8.50 3.39 -4.69
CA VAL A 53 9.60 3.29 -3.71
C VAL A 53 9.93 1.82 -3.47
N LYS A 54 8.92 0.96 -3.29
CA LYS A 54 9.13 -0.49 -3.13
C LYS A 54 9.60 -1.17 -4.41
N ASP A 55 9.49 -0.56 -5.59
CA ASP A 55 10.08 -1.09 -6.81
C ASP A 55 11.56 -0.68 -6.96
N THR A 56 11.94 0.47 -6.41
CA THR A 56 13.23 1.13 -6.74
C THR A 56 14.23 1.19 -5.58
N GLU A 57 13.76 1.26 -4.34
CA GLU A 57 14.61 1.46 -3.15
C GLU A 57 15.20 0.14 -2.68
N ASN A 58 16.44 0.14 -2.20
CA ASN A 58 17.09 -1.11 -1.81
C ASN A 58 16.39 -1.82 -0.63
N THR A 59 16.35 -3.15 -0.62
CA THR A 59 15.69 -3.94 0.41
C THR A 59 16.31 -3.71 1.79
N GLU A 60 17.65 -3.60 1.86
CA GLU A 60 18.36 -3.24 3.09
C GLU A 60 17.99 -1.84 3.60
N ALA A 61 17.70 -0.90 2.70
CA ALA A 61 17.25 0.43 3.11
C ALA A 61 15.81 0.41 3.66
N ILE A 62 14.99 -0.55 3.23
CA ILE A 62 13.60 -0.70 3.68
C ILE A 62 13.52 -1.45 5.02
N PHE A 63 14.33 -2.52 5.18
CA PHE A 63 14.20 -3.46 6.30
C PHE A 63 15.42 -3.53 7.23
N GLY A 64 16.58 -3.02 6.81
CA GLY A 64 17.84 -3.16 7.55
C GLY A 64 18.54 -4.50 7.37
N ILE A 65 17.99 -5.41 6.55
CA ILE A 65 18.52 -6.75 6.24
C ILE A 65 18.41 -7.03 4.73
N SER A 66 19.14 -8.04 4.25
CA SER A 66 19.15 -8.40 2.82
C SER A 66 17.82 -8.98 2.34
N ALA A 67 17.59 -8.93 1.03
CA ALA A 67 16.39 -9.51 0.42
C ALA A 67 16.30 -11.03 0.62
N GLU A 68 17.45 -11.71 0.63
CA GLU A 68 17.57 -13.13 0.93
C GLU A 68 17.14 -13.44 2.36
N GLU A 69 17.59 -12.64 3.34
CA GLU A 69 17.17 -12.82 4.74
C GLU A 69 15.66 -12.58 4.92
N VAL A 70 15.11 -11.54 4.29
CA VAL A 70 13.65 -11.31 4.26
C VAL A 70 12.93 -12.53 3.67
N GLY A 71 13.38 -13.04 2.52
CA GLY A 71 12.74 -14.16 1.80
C GLY A 71 12.82 -15.53 2.49
N LEU A 72 13.60 -15.66 3.57
CA LEU A 72 13.65 -16.86 4.41
C LEU A 72 12.57 -16.86 5.50
N GLU A 73 12.07 -15.68 5.89
CA GLU A 73 11.08 -15.56 6.94
C GLU A 73 9.71 -16.10 6.51
N PRO A 74 8.95 -16.71 7.43
CA PRO A 74 7.59 -17.13 7.15
C PRO A 74 6.64 -15.93 7.05
N VAL A 75 5.55 -16.12 6.32
CA VAL A 75 4.39 -15.23 6.37
C VAL A 75 3.46 -15.69 7.49
N SER A 76 3.01 -14.77 8.33
CA SER A 76 2.05 -15.08 9.39
C SER A 76 0.64 -15.28 8.82
N GLU A 77 -0.11 -16.27 9.33
CA GLU A 77 -1.43 -16.62 8.78
C GLU A 77 -2.45 -15.47 8.87
N ASN A 78 -2.38 -14.63 9.90
CA ASN A 78 -3.23 -13.45 10.04
C ASN A 78 -3.00 -12.42 8.92
N ILE A 79 -1.81 -12.40 8.33
CA ILE A 79 -1.47 -11.53 7.20
C ILE A 79 -2.07 -12.07 5.91
N LEU A 80 -2.00 -13.38 5.66
CA LEU A 80 -2.66 -14.00 4.52
C LEU A 80 -4.18 -13.81 4.58
N ASN A 81 -4.78 -13.98 5.76
CA ASN A 81 -6.20 -13.70 5.96
C ASN A 81 -6.54 -12.24 5.68
N ALA A 82 -5.68 -11.28 6.06
CA ALA A 82 -5.87 -9.88 5.70
C ALA A 82 -5.93 -9.66 4.18
N VAL A 83 -5.04 -10.32 3.43
CA VAL A 83 -5.04 -10.23 1.96
C VAL A 83 -6.29 -10.86 1.38
N ARG A 84 -6.70 -12.05 1.85
CA ARG A 84 -7.95 -12.73 1.43
C ARG A 84 -9.21 -11.91 1.72
N GLU A 85 -9.20 -11.15 2.81
CA GLU A 85 -10.28 -10.22 3.20
C GLU A 85 -10.23 -8.88 2.44
N HIS A 86 -9.25 -8.68 1.55
CA HIS A 86 -9.01 -7.43 0.84
C HIS A 86 -8.88 -6.23 1.78
N ARG A 87 -8.13 -6.38 2.87
CA ARG A 87 -7.92 -5.30 3.85
C ARG A 87 -6.44 -4.91 3.96
N CYS A 88 -6.22 -3.64 4.31
CA CYS A 88 -4.91 -3.20 4.75
C CYS A 88 -4.51 -3.89 6.07
N ILE A 89 -3.21 -3.92 6.34
CA ILE A 89 -2.61 -4.58 7.50
C ILE A 89 -2.12 -3.53 8.50
N ARG A 90 -2.53 -3.64 9.76
CA ARG A 90 -2.06 -2.72 10.82
C ARG A 90 -0.63 -3.03 11.21
N ARG A 91 0.10 -1.99 11.65
CA ARG A 91 1.48 -2.15 12.14
C ARG A 91 1.64 -3.23 13.21
N GLY A 92 0.69 -3.31 14.14
CA GLY A 92 0.72 -4.26 15.26
C GLY A 92 0.33 -5.70 14.89
N GLU A 93 -0.15 -5.96 13.67
CA GLU A 93 -0.44 -7.33 13.19
C GLU A 93 0.79 -8.02 12.61
N ARG A 94 1.88 -7.30 12.40
CA ARG A 94 3.07 -7.75 11.69
C ARG A 94 4.09 -8.30 12.68
N THR A 95 4.62 -9.48 12.37
CA THR A 95 5.64 -10.14 13.19
C THR A 95 6.98 -10.23 12.45
N THR A 96 6.93 -10.50 11.14
CA THR A 96 8.11 -10.69 10.27
C THR A 96 8.32 -9.53 9.29
N HIS A 97 9.50 -9.46 8.67
CA HIS A 97 9.77 -8.58 7.54
C HIS A 97 8.92 -8.95 6.32
N MET A 98 8.60 -10.24 6.14
CA MET A 98 7.63 -10.67 5.12
C MET A 98 6.22 -10.13 5.40
N ASP A 99 5.77 -10.14 6.66
CA ASP A 99 4.51 -9.51 7.06
C ASP A 99 4.53 -8.00 6.77
N MET A 100 5.67 -7.36 7.00
CA MET A 100 5.89 -5.95 6.64
C MET A 100 5.88 -5.72 5.14
N TRP A 101 6.50 -6.59 4.35
CA TRP A 101 6.47 -6.51 2.89
C TRP A 101 5.06 -6.59 2.35
N ILE A 102 4.29 -7.60 2.77
CA ILE A 102 2.89 -7.78 2.35
C ILE A 102 2.04 -6.60 2.81
N SER A 103 2.32 -5.99 3.96
CA SER A 103 1.60 -4.79 4.41
C SER A 103 1.71 -3.61 3.44
N TYR A 104 2.83 -3.49 2.71
CA TYR A 104 2.98 -2.47 1.66
C TYR A 104 2.21 -2.85 0.39
N LEU A 105 2.18 -4.15 0.03
CA LEU A 105 1.40 -4.62 -1.12
C LEU A 105 -0.11 -4.48 -0.88
N ALA A 106 -0.56 -4.71 0.35
CA ALA A 106 -1.95 -4.59 0.76
C ALA A 106 -2.51 -3.16 0.69
N PHE A 107 -1.66 -2.14 0.47
CA PHE A 107 -2.09 -0.79 0.14
C PHE A 107 -2.95 -0.71 -1.12
N ILE A 108 -2.89 -1.72 -2.00
CA ILE A 108 -3.78 -1.83 -3.15
C ILE A 108 -5.28 -1.81 -2.74
N PHE A 109 -5.61 -2.35 -1.56
CA PHE A 109 -6.98 -2.46 -1.08
C PHE A 109 -7.57 -1.14 -0.57
N ASP A 110 -6.75 -0.10 -0.43
CA ASP A 110 -7.16 1.23 0.01
C ASP A 110 -6.90 2.30 -1.07
N LEU A 111 -6.75 1.87 -2.33
CA LEU A 111 -6.85 2.74 -3.49
C LEU A 111 -8.31 3.04 -3.83
N ASN A 112 -8.57 4.27 -4.26
CA ASN A 112 -9.91 4.82 -4.36
C ASN A 112 -10.36 5.07 -5.79
N PHE A 113 -9.43 5.28 -6.71
CA PHE A 113 -9.73 5.66 -8.10
C PHE A 113 -9.28 4.61 -9.10
N ARG A 114 -10.13 4.34 -10.09
CA ARG A 114 -9.83 3.46 -11.24
C ARG A 114 -8.50 3.81 -11.93
N SER A 115 -8.19 5.10 -12.03
CA SER A 115 -6.92 5.59 -12.59
C SER A 115 -5.69 5.08 -11.83
N SER A 116 -5.80 4.94 -10.50
CA SER A 116 -4.72 4.43 -9.65
C SER A 116 -4.47 2.94 -9.93
N PHE A 117 -5.53 2.14 -10.05
CA PHE A 117 -5.43 0.72 -10.43
C PHE A 117 -4.85 0.55 -11.85
N LEU A 118 -5.33 1.33 -12.82
CA LEU A 118 -4.77 1.36 -14.18
C LEU A 118 -3.28 1.69 -14.18
N TYR A 119 -2.85 2.63 -13.33
CA TYR A 119 -1.45 3.01 -13.22
C TYR A 119 -0.60 1.87 -12.64
N ILE A 120 -1.04 1.22 -11.54
CA ILE A 120 -0.36 0.04 -10.96
C ILE A 120 -0.22 -1.06 -12.02
N LYS A 121 -1.30 -1.39 -12.73
CA LYS A 121 -1.29 -2.41 -13.80
C LYS A 121 -0.33 -2.05 -14.93
N LYS A 122 -0.36 -0.80 -15.39
CA LYS A 122 0.50 -0.32 -16.49
C LYS A 122 1.99 -0.38 -16.13
N GLN A 123 2.34 -0.08 -14.89
CA GLN A 123 3.74 -0.14 -14.42
C GLN A 123 4.16 -1.53 -13.95
N ASP A 124 3.21 -2.46 -13.84
CA ASP A 124 3.40 -3.82 -13.32
C ASP A 124 3.96 -3.86 -11.89
N TYR A 125 3.65 -2.85 -11.06
CA TYR A 125 4.28 -2.71 -9.75
C TYR A 125 3.96 -3.87 -8.79
N MET A 126 2.78 -4.48 -8.88
CA MET A 126 2.44 -5.61 -8.01
C MET A 126 3.38 -6.79 -8.25
N ASN A 127 3.55 -7.20 -9.51
CA ASN A 127 4.41 -8.34 -9.85
C ASN A 127 5.87 -8.00 -9.62
N ARG A 128 6.34 -6.85 -10.11
CA ARG A 128 7.73 -6.41 -9.94
C ARG A 128 8.14 -6.36 -8.48
N ASN A 129 7.29 -5.81 -7.59
CA ASN A 129 7.57 -5.78 -6.16
C ASN A 129 7.63 -7.20 -5.59
N ILE A 130 6.66 -8.07 -5.89
CA ILE A 130 6.72 -9.46 -5.41
C ILE A 130 7.99 -10.17 -5.89
N ASP A 131 8.46 -9.90 -7.11
CA ASP A 131 9.67 -10.51 -7.68
C ASP A 131 10.99 -9.95 -7.11
N ARG A 132 10.96 -8.89 -6.28
CA ARG A 132 12.16 -8.34 -5.65
C ARG A 132 12.76 -9.21 -4.55
N ILE A 133 11.93 -10.04 -3.91
CA ILE A 133 12.35 -10.85 -2.77
C ILE A 133 12.62 -12.28 -3.26
N PRO A 134 13.87 -12.79 -3.15
CA PRO A 134 14.17 -14.17 -3.47
C PRO A 134 13.65 -15.08 -2.35
N TYR A 135 12.53 -15.76 -2.60
CA TYR A 135 11.91 -16.66 -1.62
C TYR A 135 12.73 -17.95 -1.45
N GLY A 136 13.59 -17.97 -0.42
CA GLY A 136 14.39 -19.14 -0.05
C GLY A 136 13.58 -20.23 0.68
N ASN A 137 12.40 -19.88 1.20
CA ASN A 137 11.47 -20.82 1.83
C ASN A 137 10.34 -21.21 0.86
N ALA A 138 10.15 -22.51 0.62
CA ALA A 138 9.14 -23.03 -0.30
C ALA A 138 7.70 -22.68 0.11
N LYS A 139 7.41 -22.65 1.42
CA LYS A 139 6.10 -22.20 1.93
C LYS A 139 5.91 -20.71 1.67
N THR A 140 6.88 -19.88 2.04
CA THR A 140 6.82 -18.42 1.79
C THR A 140 6.63 -18.12 0.31
N LYS A 141 7.30 -18.88 -0.57
CA LYS A 141 7.09 -18.76 -2.02
C LYS A 141 5.65 -19.06 -2.43
N ALA A 142 5.06 -20.14 -1.94
CA ALA A 142 3.67 -20.49 -2.24
C ALA A 142 2.69 -19.43 -1.70
N ASP A 143 2.91 -18.97 -0.47
CA ASP A 143 2.11 -17.93 0.17
C ASP A 143 2.17 -16.61 -0.63
N MET A 144 3.34 -16.24 -1.16
CA MET A 144 3.48 -15.03 -1.98
C MET A 144 2.87 -15.14 -3.37
N GLU A 145 2.80 -16.33 -3.95
CA GLU A 145 2.05 -16.55 -5.20
C GLU A 145 0.53 -16.49 -4.99
N GLU A 146 0.03 -16.89 -3.81
CA GLU A 146 -1.36 -16.62 -3.41
C GLU A 146 -1.62 -15.11 -3.31
N VAL A 147 -0.75 -14.38 -2.60
CA VAL A 147 -0.83 -12.90 -2.49
C VAL A 147 -0.81 -12.25 -3.88
N ARG A 148 0.10 -12.70 -4.76
CA ARG A 148 0.17 -12.23 -6.16
C ARG A 148 -1.16 -12.42 -6.87
N SER A 149 -1.74 -13.62 -6.77
CA SER A 149 -2.99 -13.95 -7.45
C SER A 149 -4.14 -13.07 -6.97
N ILE A 150 -4.35 -12.96 -5.65
CA ILE A 150 -5.42 -12.16 -5.07
C ILE A 150 -5.28 -10.69 -5.46
N CYS A 151 -4.08 -10.12 -5.31
CA CYS A 151 -3.83 -8.72 -5.62
C CYS A 151 -4.06 -8.40 -7.11
N ASN A 152 -3.62 -9.26 -8.03
CA ASN A 152 -3.84 -9.04 -9.46
C ASN A 152 -5.32 -9.18 -9.83
N ILE A 153 -6.05 -10.16 -9.29
CA ILE A 153 -7.50 -10.28 -9.49
C ILE A 153 -8.21 -9.01 -9.00
N TYR A 154 -7.87 -8.54 -7.80
CA TYR A 154 -8.43 -7.30 -7.26
C TYR A 154 -8.16 -6.09 -8.16
N ILE A 155 -6.95 -5.96 -8.72
CA ILE A 155 -6.60 -4.88 -9.65
C ILE A 155 -7.49 -4.96 -10.91
N GLU A 156 -7.69 -6.14 -11.50
CA GLU A 156 -8.54 -6.33 -12.67
C GLU A 156 -10.01 -5.94 -12.39
N GLU A 157 -10.57 -6.41 -11.28
CA GLU A 157 -11.94 -6.11 -10.84
C GLU A 157 -12.19 -4.61 -10.60
N LYS A 158 -11.14 -3.84 -10.26
CA LYS A 158 -11.26 -2.38 -10.07
C LYS A 158 -11.09 -1.60 -11.37
N ILE A 159 -10.65 -2.25 -12.44
CA ILE A 159 -10.46 -1.64 -13.77
C ILE A 159 -11.66 -1.87 -14.68
N TYR A 160 -12.32 -3.02 -14.59
CA TYR A 160 -13.42 -3.46 -15.47
C TYR A 160 -14.73 -3.63 -14.70
#